data_AF-G9KSC8-F1
#
_entry.id   AF-G9KSC8-F1
#
_cell.length_a   1.000
_cell.length_b   1.000
_cell.length_c   1.000
_cell.angle_alpha   90.00
_cell.angle_beta   90.00
_cell.angle_gamma   90.00
#
_symmetry.space_group_name_H-M   'P 1'
#
loop_
_entity.id
_entity.type
_entity.pdbx_description
1 polymer ?
#
loop_
_entity_poly.entity_id
_entity_poly.type
_entity_poly.pdbx_seq_one_letter_code
_entity_poly.pdbx_strand_id
1 'polypeptide(L)'
;PFVGRILDWPVANTDKKSYEPLEDPGVKSVTKIYNYYKKFDYKTIVMGASFRNTGEIKALAGCDFLTISPKLLGELLKDSSKLVPVLSPKA
;
A
#
# COMPACT_ATOMS: atom_id res chain seq x y z
N PRO A 1 -7.02 -5.05 -2.81
CA PRO A 1 -7.73 -4.26 -1.78
C PRO A 1 -7.41 -2.75 -1.88
N PHE A 2 -8.33 -1.88 -1.47
CA PHE A 2 -8.18 -0.42 -1.62
C PHE A 2 -7.32 0.15 -0.48
N VAL A 3 -6.45 1.12 -0.81
CA VAL A 3 -5.56 1.80 0.15
C VAL A 3 -6.06 3.21 0.44
N GLY A 4 -5.99 4.10 -0.54
CA GLY A 4 -6.28 5.52 -0.37
C GLY A 4 -7.73 5.85 0.01
N ARG A 5 -8.73 5.04 -0.38
CA ARG A 5 -10.10 5.24 0.14
C ARG A 5 -10.21 4.91 1.64
N ILE A 6 -9.34 4.04 2.15
CA ILE A 6 -9.25 3.75 3.58
C ILE A 6 -8.54 4.91 4.28
N LEU A 7 -7.62 5.63 3.63
CA LEU A 7 -7.04 6.88 4.14
C LEU A 7 -8.05 8.04 4.15
N ASP A 8 -8.86 8.18 3.09
CA ASP A 8 -9.84 9.27 2.98
C ASP A 8 -10.81 9.30 4.18
N TRP A 9 -11.24 8.13 4.65
CA TRP A 9 -12.23 8.02 5.73
C TRP A 9 -11.75 8.64 7.06
N PRO A 10 -10.62 8.24 7.67
CA PRO A 10 -10.18 8.83 8.92
C PRO A 10 -9.67 10.27 8.74
N VAL A 11 -9.19 10.66 7.57
CA VAL A 11 -8.91 12.09 7.28
C VAL A 11 -10.20 12.92 7.35
N ALA A 12 -11.33 12.40 6.87
CA ALA A 12 -12.61 13.10 6.96
C ALA A 12 -13.25 13.01 8.37
N ASN A 13 -13.06 11.89 9.08
CA ASN A 13 -13.85 11.53 10.26
C ASN A 13 -13.08 11.55 11.60
N THR A 14 -11.78 11.86 11.60
CA THR A 14 -10.96 11.93 12.83
C THR A 14 -10.06 13.17 12.83
N ASP A 15 -9.42 13.46 13.97
CA ASP A 15 -8.51 14.61 14.09
C ASP A 15 -7.16 14.42 13.36
N LYS A 16 -6.75 13.17 13.12
CA LYS A 16 -5.49 12.87 12.43
C LYS A 16 -5.67 12.99 10.91
N LYS A 17 -5.07 14.04 10.32
CA LYS A 17 -5.18 14.38 8.89
C LYS A 17 -3.99 13.95 8.03
N SER A 18 -2.89 13.53 8.66
CA SER A 18 -1.68 13.06 7.98
C SER A 18 -1.17 11.78 8.61
N TYR A 19 -0.60 10.91 7.79
CA TYR A 19 -0.11 9.59 8.18
C TYR A 19 1.25 9.36 7.53
N GLU A 20 2.20 8.86 8.31
CA GLU A 20 3.42 8.29 7.75
C GLU A 20 3.10 7.05 6.91
N PRO A 21 3.90 6.70 5.89
CA PRO A 21 3.57 5.63 4.94
C PRO A 21 3.21 4.29 5.58
N LEU A 22 3.90 3.89 6.66
CA LEU A 22 3.62 2.65 7.40
C LEU A 22 2.49 2.78 8.43
N GLU A 23 2.14 4.01 8.79
CA GLU A 23 1.03 4.28 9.70
C GLU A 23 -0.32 4.39 8.99
N ASP A 24 -0.30 4.59 7.68
CA ASP A 24 -1.48 4.70 6.83
C ASP A 24 -2.44 3.51 7.03
N PRO A 25 -3.72 3.79 7.31
CA PRO A 25 -4.69 2.75 7.63
C PRO A 25 -4.99 1.82 6.44
N GLY A 26 -4.91 2.33 5.22
CA GLY A 26 -5.02 1.53 4.00
C GLY A 26 -3.81 0.62 3.79
N VAL A 27 -2.60 1.12 4.04
CA VAL A 27 -1.37 0.31 4.00
C VAL A 27 -1.44 -0.81 5.04
N LYS A 28 -1.82 -0.49 6.29
CA LYS A 28 -2.01 -1.50 7.35
C LYS A 28 -3.04 -2.55 6.96
N SER A 29 -4.14 -2.15 6.34
CA SER A 29 -5.19 -3.05 5.87
C SER A 29 -4.65 -4.04 4.83
N VAL A 30 -3.97 -3.56 3.78
CA VAL A 30 -3.39 -4.43 2.75
C VAL A 30 -2.30 -5.33 3.31
N THR A 31 -1.41 -4.82 4.17
CA THR A 31 -0.36 -5.60 4.83
C THR A 31 -0.94 -6.76 5.65
N LYS A 32 -2.01 -6.50 6.41
CA LYS A 32 -2.70 -7.56 7.17
C LYS A 32 -3.30 -8.63 6.25
N ILE A 33 -3.96 -8.22 5.16
CA ILE A 33 -4.54 -9.13 4.18
C ILE A 33 -3.46 -9.97 3.50
N TYR A 34 -2.39 -9.34 3.02
CA TYR A 34 -1.26 -9.99 2.37
C TYR A 34 -0.62 -11.03 3.28
N ASN A 35 -0.25 -10.64 4.50
CA ASN A 35 0.40 -11.54 5.46
C ASN A 35 -0.50 -12.73 5.80
N TYR A 36 -1.81 -12.52 5.93
CA TYR A 36 -2.76 -13.61 6.14
C TYR A 36 -2.77 -14.58 4.95
N TYR A 37 -2.81 -14.05 3.73
CA TYR A 37 -2.83 -14.87 2.52
C TYR A 37 -1.55 -15.71 2.38
N LYS A 38 -0.38 -15.10 2.63
CA LYS A 38 0.91 -15.82 2.55
C LYS A 38 1.10 -16.82 3.69
N LYS A 39 0.70 -16.46 4.91
CA LYS A 39 0.80 -17.35 6.09
C LYS A 39 0.04 -18.66 5.91
N PHE A 40 -1.12 -18.62 5.26
CA PHE A 40 -2.00 -19.78 5.07
C PHE A 40 -1.98 -20.34 3.64
N ASP A 41 -0.98 -19.95 2.84
CA ASP A 41 -0.76 -20.42 1.47
C ASP A 41 -1.98 -20.28 0.53
N TYR A 42 -2.77 -19.22 0.71
CA TYR A 42 -3.85 -18.89 -0.22
C TYR A 42 -3.26 -18.43 -1.57
N LYS A 43 -3.77 -19.01 -2.67
CA LYS A 43 -3.28 -18.75 -4.03
C LYS A 43 -3.86 -17.50 -4.69
N THR A 44 -4.85 -16.87 -4.08
CA THR A 44 -5.44 -15.64 -4.59
C THR A 44 -4.41 -14.51 -4.60
N ILE A 45 -4.27 -13.84 -5.75
CA ILE A 45 -3.36 -12.71 -5.94
C ILE A 45 -3.85 -11.51 -5.13
N VAL A 46 -2.94 -10.93 -4.33
CA VAL A 46 -3.23 -9.68 -3.61
C VAL A 46 -2.77 -8.49 -4.46
N MET A 47 -3.74 -7.77 -5.03
CA MET A 47 -3.49 -6.55 -5.81
C MET A 47 -3.92 -5.29 -5.03
N GLY A 48 -2.95 -4.52 -4.53
CA GLY A 48 -3.21 -3.22 -3.90
C GLY A 48 -3.70 -2.19 -4.94
N ALA A 49 -4.67 -1.36 -4.58
CA ALA A 49 -5.32 -0.43 -5.50
C ALA A 49 -5.72 0.88 -4.82
N SER A 50 -6.04 1.90 -5.63
CA SER A 50 -6.59 3.19 -5.18
C SER A 50 -5.64 4.02 -4.32
N PHE A 51 -4.45 4.36 -4.81
CA PHE A 51 -3.46 5.13 -4.07
C PHE A 51 -3.72 6.66 -4.08
N ARG A 52 -3.28 7.38 -3.04
CA ARG A 52 -3.27 8.86 -2.97
C ARG A 52 -1.88 9.45 -3.19
N ASN A 53 -0.83 8.74 -2.79
CA ASN A 53 0.55 9.22 -2.89
C ASN A 53 1.52 8.04 -3.12
N THR A 54 2.75 8.35 -3.53
CA THR A 54 3.79 7.33 -3.78
C THR A 54 4.30 6.67 -2.49
N GLY A 55 4.15 7.31 -1.33
CA GLY A 55 4.49 6.74 -0.01
C GLY A 55 3.72 5.46 0.28
N GLU A 56 2.40 5.47 0.08
CA GLU A 56 1.54 4.28 0.21
C GLU A 56 1.99 3.12 -0.70
N ILE A 57 2.37 3.44 -1.94
CA ILE A 57 2.82 2.44 -2.93
C ILE A 57 4.12 1.80 -2.47
N LYS A 58 5.10 2.63 -2.09
CA LYS A 58 6.41 2.17 -1.62
C LYS A 58 6.30 1.36 -0.33
N ALA A 59 5.39 1.75 0.57
CA ALA A 59 5.11 1.03 1.81
C ALA A 59 4.52 -0.38 1.58
N LEU A 60 4.04 -0.67 0.36
CA LEU A 60 3.55 -1.98 -0.05
C LEU A 60 4.46 -2.68 -1.07
N ALA A 61 5.70 -2.22 -1.23
CA ALA A 61 6.68 -2.89 -2.08
C ALA A 61 6.88 -4.35 -1.62
N GLY A 62 6.69 -5.30 -2.54
CA GLY A 62 6.66 -6.74 -2.24
C GLY A 62 5.27 -7.39 -2.24
N CYS A 63 4.20 -6.58 -2.32
CA CYS A 63 2.87 -7.07 -2.67
C CYS A 63 2.88 -7.76 -4.05
N ASP A 64 1.99 -8.72 -4.29
CA ASP A 64 1.99 -9.50 -5.54
C ASP A 64 1.82 -8.59 -6.76
N PHE A 65 0.82 -7.71 -6.70
CA PHE A 65 0.55 -6.69 -7.71
C PHE A 65 0.13 -5.38 -7.05
N LEU A 66 0.35 -4.27 -7.76
CA LEU A 66 -0.15 -2.94 -7.41
C LEU A 66 -0.69 -2.28 -8.68
N THR A 67 -1.94 -1.85 -8.67
CA THR A 67 -2.54 -1.10 -9.79
C THR A 67 -2.51 0.40 -9.48
N ILE A 68 -1.78 1.15 -10.29
CA ILE A 68 -1.35 2.53 -10.00
C ILE A 68 -1.85 3.46 -11.11
N SER A 69 -2.31 4.66 -10.73
CA SER A 69 -2.77 5.66 -11.71
C SER A 69 -1.60 6.19 -12.55
N PRO A 70 -1.85 6.64 -13.81
CA PRO A 70 -0.79 7.20 -14.66
C PRO A 70 -0.04 8.37 -14.02
N LYS A 71 -0.74 9.21 -13.23
CA LYS A 71 -0.13 10.31 -12.48
C LYS A 71 0.94 9.81 -11.51
N LEU A 72 0.59 8.85 -10.64
CA LEU A 72 1.50 8.32 -9.63
C LEU A 72 2.62 7.48 -10.25
N LEU A 73 2.36 6.81 -11.39
CA LEU A 73 3.43 6.17 -12.18
C LEU A 73 4.44 7.21 -12.68
N GLY A 74 3.98 8.37 -13.17
CA GLY A 74 4.86 9.46 -13.59
C GLY A 74 5.68 10.05 -12.43
N GLU A 75 5.13 10.09 -11.23
CA GLU A 75 5.86 10.49 -10.01
C GLU A 75 6.94 9.46 -9.64
N LEU A 76 6.59 8.16 -9.63
CA LEU A 76 7.53 7.07 -9.37
C LEU A 76 8.65 7.00 -10.41
N LEU A 77 8.36 7.27 -11.68
CA LEU A 77 9.37 7.27 -12.75
C LEU A 77 10.44 8.34 -12.55
N LYS A 78 10.09 9.46 -11.91
CA LYS A 78 11.01 10.57 -11.62
C LYS A 78 11.79 10.38 -10.32
N ASP A 79 11.46 9.37 -9.56
CA ASP A 79 12.00 9.13 -8.23
C ASP A 79 13.20 8.16 -8.29
N SER A 80 14.38 8.67 -7.94
CA SER A 80 15.63 7.91 -7.90
C SER A 80 16.01 7.41 -6.50
N SER A 81 15.12 7.56 -5.51
CA SER A 81 15.35 7.06 -4.16
C SER A 81 15.43 5.53 -4.13
N LYS A 82 16.27 5.01 -3.24
CA LYS A 82 16.38 3.56 -3.04
C LYS A 82 15.08 3.02 -2.44
N LEU A 83 14.51 2.02 -3.11
CA LEU A 83 13.35 1.27 -2.61
C LEU A 83 13.80 -0.04 -1.97
N VAL A 84 13.19 -0.38 -0.84
CA VAL A 84 13.38 -1.66 -0.14
C VAL A 84 12.04 -2.37 -0.04
N PRO A 85 11.95 -3.69 -0.32
CA PRO A 85 10.73 -4.45 -0.09
C PRO A 85 10.30 -4.38 1.38
N VAL A 86 9.01 -4.12 1.61
CA VAL A 86 8.38 -4.09 2.94
C VAL A 86 7.63 -5.39 3.21
N LEU A 87 7.08 -6.02 2.17
CA LEU A 87 6.34 -7.27 2.27
C LEU A 87 7.14 -8.42 1.67
N SER A 88 7.10 -9.59 2.31
CA SER A 88 7.71 -10.82 1.81
C SER A 88 6.79 -12.03 2.04
N PRO A 89 6.79 -13.01 1.13
CA PRO A 89 6.02 -14.25 1.31
C PRO A 89 6.61 -15.18 2.38
N LYS A 90 7.84 -14.92 2.83
CA LYS A 90 8.49 -15.61 3.94
C LYS A 90 8.55 -14.67 5.15
N ALA A 91 7.90 -15.09 6.23
CA ALA A 91 8.23 -14.72 7.60
C ALA A 91 8.70 -15.99 8.29
#